data_AF-A0A9E2DT28-F1
#
_entry.id   AF-A0A9E2DT28-F1
#
_cell.length_a   1.000
_cell.length_b   1.000
_cell.length_c   1.000
_cell.angle_alpha   90.00
_cell.angle_beta   90.00
_cell.angle_gamma   90.00
#
_symmetry.space_group_name_H-M   'P 1'
#
loop_
_entity.id
_entity.type
_entity.pdbx_description
1 polymer ?
#
loop_
_entity_poly.entity_id
_entity_poly.type
_entity_poly.pdbx_seq_one_letter_code
_entity_poly.pdbx_strand_id
1 'polypeptide(L)' 'MTDHGALPLVGIPCDLRQIGIHAMHVVGEKYINAVAHGARAMPML' A
#
# COMPACT_ATOMS: atom_id res chain seq x y z
N MET A 1 26.78 -1.31 12.68
CA MET A 1 26.18 -1.23 11.33
C MET A 1 24.81 -0.60 11.52
N THR A 2 24.77 0.73 11.55
CA THR A 2 23.52 1.48 11.74
C THR A 2 22.73 1.39 10.45
N ASP A 3 21.71 0.54 10.42
CA ASP A 3 20.74 0.47 9.33
C ASP A 3 20.13 1.87 9.17
N HIS A 4 20.38 2.53 8.04
CA HIS A 4 19.66 3.76 7.69
C HIS A 4 18.22 3.33 7.37
N GLY A 5 17.46 3.17 8.46
CA GLY A 5 16.32 2.27 8.59
C GLY A 5 15.42 2.25 7.38
N ALA A 6 15.37 1.11 6.68
CA ALA A 6 14.35 0.89 5.66
C ALA A 6 12.97 1.13 6.28
N LEU A 7 12.10 1.85 5.57
CA LEU A 7 10.75 2.10 6.06
C LEU A 7 10.07 0.75 6.35
N PRO A 8 9.34 0.62 7.48
CA PRO A 8 8.58 -0.60 7.77
C PRO A 8 7.65 -0.92 6.61
N LEU A 9 7.63 -2.18 6.16
CA LEU A 9 6.73 -2.63 5.11
C LEU A 9 5.37 -2.97 5.72
N VAL A 10 4.31 -2.36 5.18
CA VAL A 10 2.94 -2.52 5.68
C VAL A 10 2.03 -2.97 4.54
N GLY A 11 1.45 -4.17 4.69
CA GLY A 11 0.47 -4.69 3.75
C GLY A 11 -0.88 -3.99 3.88
N ILE A 12 -1.49 -3.62 2.75
CA ILE A 12 -2.85 -3.09 2.69
C ILE A 12 -3.71 -4.09 1.91
N PRO A 13 -4.80 -4.63 2.50
CA PRO A 13 -5.68 -5.53 1.76
C PRO A 13 -6.31 -4.81 0.58
N CYS A 14 -6.21 -5.42 -0.59
CA CYS A 14 -6.86 -4.97 -1.81
C CYS A 14 -8.18 -5.72 -2.03
N ASP A 15 -9.19 -5.00 -2.51
CA ASP A 15 -10.41 -5.59 -3.03
C ASP A 15 -10.17 -6.12 -4.44
N LEU A 16 -10.93 -7.13 -4.86
CA LEU A 16 -11.02 -7.50 -6.27
C LEU A 16 -12.09 -6.63 -6.94
N ARG A 17 -11.73 -5.91 -8.00
CA ARG A 17 -12.70 -5.24 -8.87
C ARG A 17 -12.44 -5.52 -10.34
N GLN A 18 -13.52 -5.63 -11.10
CA GLN A 18 -13.49 -5.67 -12.55
C GLN A 18 -13.26 -4.25 -13.09
N ILE A 19 -12.16 -4.03 -13.82
CA ILE A 19 -11.89 -2.79 -14.56
C ILE A 19 -11.82 -3.15 -16.05
N GLY A 20 -12.85 -2.74 -16.80
CA GLY A 20 -13.03 -3.20 -18.17
C GLY A 20 -13.21 -4.73 -18.22
N ILE A 21 -12.35 -5.42 -18.98
CA ILE A 21 -12.39 -6.89 -19.11
C ILE A 21 -11.46 -7.61 -18.12
N HIS A 22 -10.72 -6.90 -17.28
CA HIS A 22 -9.73 -7.49 -16.38
C HIS A 22 -10.13 -7.39 -14.90
N ALA A 23 -9.93 -8.47 -14.16
CA ALA A 23 -10.00 -8.45 -12.70
C ALA A 23 -8.70 -7.87 -12.14
N MET A 24 -8.82 -6.90 -11.25
CA MET A 24 -7.71 -6.15 -10.68
C MET A 24 -7.80 -6.14 -9.15
N HIS A 25 -6.64 -6.16 -8.49
CA HIS A 25 -6.54 -5.79 -7.08
C HIS A 25 -6.51 -4.27 -6.96
N VAL A 26 -7.40 -3.74 -6.13
CA VAL A 26 -7.57 -2.29 -5.98
C VAL A 26 -7.72 -1.92 -4.52
N VAL A 27 -7.18 -0.75 -4.18
CA VAL A 27 -7.35 -0.15 -2.86
C VAL A 27 -7.63 1.34 -3.02
N GLY A 28 -8.34 1.94 -2.08
CA GLY A 28 -8.54 3.38 -2.06
C GLY A 28 -7.24 4.13 -1.75
N GLU A 29 -6.94 5.18 -2.53
CA GLU A 29 -5.74 6.00 -2.38
C GLU A 29 -5.57 6.55 -0.95
N LYS A 30 -6.67 6.86 -0.26
CA LYS A 30 -6.67 7.30 1.14
C LYS A 30 -5.92 6.35 2.07
N TYR A 31 -5.94 5.04 1.81
CA TYR A 31 -5.24 4.05 2.62
C TYR A 31 -3.74 4.01 2.29
N ILE A 32 -3.38 4.15 1.00
CA ILE A 32 -1.99 4.30 0.57
C ILE A 32 -1.38 5.53 1.24
N ASN A 33 -2.06 6.67 1.17
CA ASN A 33 -1.61 7.93 1.77
C ASN A 33 -1.54 7.86 3.30
N ALA A 34 -2.47 7.14 3.95
CA ALA A 34 -2.42 6.91 5.38
C ALA A 34 -1.14 6.14 5.80
N VAL A 35 -0.73 5.13 5.03
CA VAL A 35 0.51 4.37 5.32
C VAL A 35 1.76 5.16 4.92
N ALA A 36 1.81 5.68 3.69
CA ALA A 36 2.98 6.37 3.15
C ALA A 36 3.30 7.67 3.89
N HIS A 37 2.27 8.45 4.21
CA HIS A 37 2.45 9.80 4.76
C HIS A 37 2.05 9.86 6.24
N GLY A 38 0.91 9.27 6.61
CA GLY A 38 0.43 9.27 7.99
C GLY A 38 1.33 8.45 8.91
N ALA A 39 1.61 7.20 8.52
CA ALA A 39 2.43 6.27 9.29
C ALA A 39 3.93 6.31 8.93
N ARG A 40 4.31 7.01 7.84
CA ARG A 40 5.68 7.06 7.32
C ARG A 40 6.27 5.66 7.11
N ALA A 41 5.51 4.80 6.45
CA ALA A 41 5.85 3.41 6.18
C ALA A 41 5.76 3.10 4.68
N MET A 42 6.33 1.99 4.22
CA MET A 42 6.24 1.56 2.82
C MET A 42 4.97 0.71 2.62
N PRO A 43 4.00 1.14 1.79
CA PRO A 43 2.81 0.35 1.50
C PRO A 43 3.09 -0.79 0.52
N MET A 44 2.49 -1.96 0.76
CA MET A 44 2.46 -3.12 -0.14
C MET A 44 1.01 -3.45 -0.50
N LEU A 45 0.70 -3.53 -1.79
CA LEU A 45 -0.66 -3.67 -2.35
C LEU A 45 -0.84 -5.01 -3.06
#